data_AF-A0A956HNT5-F1
#
_entry.id   AF-A0A956HNT5-F1
#
_cell.length_a   1.000
_cell.length_b   1.000
_cell.length_c   1.000
_cell.angle_alpha   90.00
_cell.angle_beta   90.00
_cell.angle_gamma   90.00
#
_symmetry.space_group_name_H-M   'P 1'
#
loop_
_entity.id
_entity.type
_entity.pdbx_description
1 polymer ?
#
loop_
_entity_poly.entity_id
_entity_poly.type
_entity_poly.pdbx_seq_one_letter_code
_entity_poly.pdbx_strand_id
1 'polypeptide(L)'
;MKDSSTQRATPRPHYRRDYQPPDHTIDAVELRFELDERCTRVHARLHVKAREGREGAPLKLHGERLRLLRVVVDGRELGPDAYEVDDESLTLRDVPAEMTLETEVEINPSENRALSGLYTSSGSFCTQCEAE
;
A
#
# COMPACT_ATOMS: atom_id res chain seq x y z
N MET A 1 19.21 26.50 -9.03
CA MET A 1 19.71 25.44 -9.92
C MET A 1 20.20 24.26 -9.10
N LYS A 2 19.41 23.20 -9.05
CA LYS A 2 19.82 21.78 -9.00
C LYS A 2 18.54 21.00 -9.27
N ASP A 3 18.35 20.67 -10.55
CA ASP A 3 17.36 19.73 -11.03
C ASP A 3 17.62 18.39 -10.32
N SER A 4 16.71 17.95 -9.45
CA SER A 4 16.77 16.63 -8.86
C SER A 4 15.92 15.72 -9.75
N SER A 5 16.53 15.27 -10.85
CA SER A 5 15.94 14.29 -11.75
C SER A 5 15.69 12.99 -11.00
N THR A 6 14.42 12.68 -10.70
CA THR A 6 13.99 11.36 -10.21
C THR A 6 14.29 10.34 -11.30
N GLN A 7 15.39 9.60 -11.16
CA GLN A 7 15.79 8.59 -12.12
C GLN A 7 14.92 7.36 -11.92
N ARG A 8 13.94 7.16 -12.81
CA ARG A 8 13.08 5.98 -12.84
C ARG A 8 13.96 4.75 -13.07
N ALA A 9 14.00 3.82 -12.11
CA ALA A 9 14.76 2.58 -12.27
C ALA A 9 14.18 1.75 -13.42
N THR A 10 15.04 1.11 -14.22
CA THR A 10 14.60 0.22 -15.30
C THR A 10 13.89 -0.99 -14.72
N PRO A 11 12.68 -1.38 -15.21
CA PRO A 11 11.98 -2.56 -14.74
C PRO A 11 12.86 -3.80 -14.84
N ARG A 12 12.90 -4.60 -13.77
CA ARG A 12 13.68 -5.84 -13.75
C ARG A 12 12.79 -7.01 -14.18
N PRO A 13 13.32 -7.99 -14.93
CA PRO A 13 12.56 -9.19 -15.26
C PRO A 13 12.15 -9.95 -13.99
N HIS A 14 10.88 -10.29 -13.87
CA HIS A 14 10.38 -11.26 -12.90
C HIS A 14 10.24 -12.62 -13.59
N TYR A 15 10.84 -13.67 -13.02
CA TYR A 15 10.76 -15.01 -13.59
C TYR A 15 9.74 -15.86 -12.84
N ARG A 16 8.89 -16.59 -13.59
CA ARG A 16 7.94 -17.55 -13.01
C ARG A 16 8.60 -18.58 -12.08
N ARG A 17 9.86 -18.94 -12.33
CA ARG A 17 10.63 -19.90 -11.51
C ARG A 17 10.98 -19.36 -10.12
N ASP A 18 10.97 -18.04 -9.96
CA ASP A 18 11.33 -17.36 -8.70
C ASP A 18 10.09 -17.13 -7.83
N TYR A 19 8.91 -17.59 -8.26
CA TYR A 19 7.70 -17.52 -7.47
C TYR A 19 7.92 -18.20 -6.11
N GLN A 20 7.61 -17.46 -5.06
CA GLN A 20 7.50 -17.98 -3.71
C GLN A 20 6.12 -17.58 -3.18
N PRO A 21 5.47 -18.45 -2.38
CA PRO A 21 4.30 -18.04 -1.62
C PRO A 21 4.65 -16.82 -0.75
N PRO A 22 3.70 -15.89 -0.52
CA PRO A 22 3.97 -14.72 0.31
C PRO A 22 4.33 -15.13 1.74
N ASP A 23 4.90 -14.22 2.52
CA ASP A 23 5.21 -14.49 3.93
C ASP A 23 3.96 -14.35 4.81
N HIS A 24 2.98 -13.58 4.35
CA HIS A 24 1.74 -13.26 5.05
C HIS A 24 0.53 -13.52 4.16
N THR A 25 -0.62 -13.79 4.76
CA THR A 25 -1.94 -13.76 4.14
C THR A 25 -2.77 -12.62 4.74
N ILE A 26 -3.75 -12.15 3.96
CA ILE A 26 -4.76 -11.21 4.43
C ILE A 26 -6.10 -11.91 4.29
N ASP A 27 -6.72 -12.22 5.42
CA ASP A 27 -7.92 -13.07 5.46
C ASP A 27 -9.20 -12.24 5.33
N ALA A 28 -9.14 -10.95 5.69
CA ALA A 28 -10.24 -10.00 5.54
C ALA A 28 -9.72 -8.59 5.26
N VAL A 29 -10.49 -7.85 4.46
CA VAL A 29 -10.21 -6.47 4.06
C VAL A 29 -11.49 -5.66 4.21
N GLU A 30 -11.42 -4.59 5.00
CA GLU A 30 -12.46 -3.58 5.11
C GLU A 30 -11.93 -2.26 4.56
N LEU A 31 -12.64 -1.68 3.60
CA LEU A 31 -12.27 -0.41 2.97
C LEU A 31 -13.36 0.62 3.15
N ARG A 32 -12.96 1.85 3.49
CA ARG A 32 -13.83 3.02 3.51
C ARG A 32 -13.19 4.14 2.71
N PHE A 33 -13.93 4.62 1.71
CA PHE A 33 -13.51 5.71 0.85
C PHE A 33 -14.29 6.97 1.20
N GLU A 34 -13.59 8.05 1.52
CA GLU A 34 -14.15 9.39 1.55
C GLU A 34 -13.77 10.06 0.22
N LEU A 35 -14.69 10.01 -0.75
CA LEU A 35 -14.41 10.43 -2.11
C LEU A 35 -14.33 11.96 -2.22
N ASP A 36 -13.20 12.42 -2.75
CA ASP A 36 -12.95 13.78 -3.19
C ASP A 36 -12.03 13.72 -4.42
N GLU A 37 -12.25 14.58 -5.41
CA GLU A 37 -11.50 14.55 -6.67
C GLU A 37 -10.00 14.79 -6.47
N ARG A 38 -9.59 15.55 -5.44
CA ARG A 38 -8.20 15.92 -5.17
C ARG A 38 -7.62 15.24 -3.94
N CYS A 39 -8.45 14.95 -2.94
CA CYS A 39 -8.02 14.45 -1.64
C CYS A 39 -8.91 13.29 -1.16
N THR A 40 -9.05 12.22 -1.95
CA THR A 40 -9.77 11.04 -1.48
C THR A 40 -9.01 10.40 -0.31
N ARG A 41 -9.68 10.21 0.83
CA ARG A 41 -9.14 9.42 1.94
C ARG A 41 -9.53 7.96 1.78
N VAL A 42 -8.57 7.06 1.91
CA VAL A 42 -8.79 5.62 1.92
C VAL A 42 -8.39 5.08 3.27
N HIS A 43 -9.35 4.49 3.96
CA HIS A 43 -9.15 3.80 5.22
C HIS A 43 -9.17 2.30 4.91
N ALA A 44 -8.12 1.59 5.28
CA ALA A 44 -8.05 0.15 5.14
C ALA A 44 -7.85 -0.50 6.50
N ARG A 45 -8.63 -1.53 6.80
CA ARG A 45 -8.45 -2.41 7.96
C ARG A 45 -8.26 -3.83 7.44
N LEU A 46 -7.10 -4.41 7.76
CA LEU A 46 -6.62 -5.67 7.23
C LEU A 46 -6.40 -6.66 8.37
N HIS A 47 -6.94 -7.86 8.21
CA HIS A 47 -6.64 -8.98 9.12
C HIS A 47 -5.47 -9.77 8.54
N VAL A 48 -4.28 -9.55 9.10
CA VAL A 48 -3.02 -10.08 8.57
C VAL A 48 -2.57 -11.26 9.41
N LYS A 49 -2.09 -12.32 8.74
CA LYS A 49 -1.54 -13.51 9.37
C LYS A 49 -0.23 -13.92 8.72
N ALA A 50 0.80 -14.16 9.52
CA ALA A 50 2.03 -14.79 9.06
C ALA A 50 1.75 -16.24 8.68
N ARG A 51 2.32 -16.68 7.56
CA ARG A 51 2.28 -18.11 7.19
C ARG A 51 3.15 -18.90 8.16
N GLU A 52 2.77 -20.15 8.40
CA GLU A 52 3.51 -21.06 9.28
C GLU A 52 5.00 -21.10 8.92
N GLY A 53 5.85 -20.86 9.92
CA GLY A 53 7.30 -20.83 9.77
C GLY A 53 7.86 -19.51 9.23
N ARG A 54 7.02 -18.50 9.00
CA ARG A 54 7.40 -17.13 8.59
C ARG A 54 7.07 -16.09 9.65
N GLU A 55 6.82 -16.51 10.88
CA GLU A 55 6.63 -15.62 12.02
C GLU A 55 7.86 -14.71 12.17
N GLY A 56 7.64 -13.40 12.34
CA GLY A 56 8.70 -12.40 12.41
C GLY A 56 9.30 -11.97 11.05
N ALA A 57 8.84 -12.53 9.92
CA ALA A 57 9.15 -11.94 8.62
C ALA A 57 8.57 -10.52 8.53
N PRO A 58 9.24 -9.57 7.84
CA PRO A 58 8.68 -8.24 7.66
C PRO A 58 7.42 -8.29 6.79
N LEU A 59 6.40 -7.51 7.15
CA LEU A 59 5.25 -7.29 6.30
C LEU A 59 5.56 -6.17 5.31
N LYS A 60 5.69 -6.50 4.03
CA LYS A 60 5.84 -5.53 2.94
C LYS A 60 4.55 -5.40 2.15
N LEU A 61 3.97 -4.22 2.14
CA LEU A 61 2.78 -3.86 1.38
C LEU A 61 3.17 -2.98 0.20
N HIS A 62 2.72 -3.34 -1.00
CA HIS A 62 2.92 -2.52 -2.20
C HIS A 62 1.95 -1.35 -2.20
N GLY A 63 2.43 -0.18 -2.59
CA GLY A 63 1.62 1.03 -2.69
C GLY A 63 2.35 2.13 -3.43
N GLU A 64 1.75 2.64 -4.50
CA GLU A 64 2.31 3.71 -5.31
C GLU A 64 1.45 4.97 -5.26
N ARG A 65 2.11 6.13 -5.25
CA ARG A 65 1.44 7.45 -5.24
C ARG A 65 0.44 7.60 -4.10
N LEU A 66 0.74 6.99 -2.95
CA LEU A 66 -0.05 7.09 -1.73
C LEU A 66 0.63 8.07 -0.79
N ARG A 67 -0.12 9.07 -0.33
CA ARG A 67 0.33 9.86 0.82
C ARG A 67 -0.11 9.15 2.08
N LEU A 68 0.81 8.47 2.75
CA LEU A 68 0.54 7.81 4.03
C LEU A 68 0.31 8.84 5.13
N LEU A 69 -0.79 8.67 5.88
CA LEU A 69 -1.18 9.57 6.96
C LEU A 69 -1.08 8.89 8.31
N ARG A 70 -1.46 7.60 8.37
CA ARG A 70 -1.60 6.85 9.61
C ARG A 70 -1.35 5.36 9.42
N VAL A 71 -0.72 4.74 10.41
CA VAL A 71 -0.57 3.28 10.55
C VAL A 71 -0.90 2.88 11.99
N VAL A 72 -1.74 1.88 12.17
CA VAL A 72 -2.15 1.35 13.47
C VAL A 72 -2.05 -0.16 13.45
N VAL A 73 -1.44 -0.75 14.48
CA VAL A 73 -1.40 -2.20 14.67
C VAL A 73 -2.11 -2.53 15.98
N ASP A 74 -3.14 -3.37 15.92
CA ASP A 74 -3.94 -3.81 17.07
C ASP A 74 -4.43 -2.65 17.95
N GLY A 75 -4.92 -1.58 17.30
CA GLY A 75 -5.42 -0.37 17.96
C GLY A 75 -4.34 0.58 18.48
N ARG A 76 -3.04 0.25 18.33
CA ARG A 76 -1.92 1.12 18.69
C ARG A 76 -1.36 1.83 17.46
N GLU A 77 -1.44 3.15 17.47
CA GLU A 77 -0.83 3.98 16.43
C GLU A 77 0.69 3.91 16.48
N LEU A 78 1.30 3.70 15.31
CA LEU A 78 2.74 3.60 15.14
C LEU A 78 3.35 4.96 14.83
N GLY A 79 4.52 5.23 15.40
CA GLY A 79 5.35 6.36 15.00
C GLY A 79 6.12 6.06 13.71
N PRO A 80 6.64 7.09 13.02
CA PRO A 80 7.35 6.94 11.75
C PRO A 80 8.62 6.08 11.85
N ASP A 81 9.24 5.97 13.02
CA ASP A 81 10.42 5.13 13.23
C ASP A 81 10.11 3.63 13.31
N ALA A 82 8.83 3.24 13.37
CA ALA A 82 8.40 1.85 13.50
C ALA A 82 8.13 1.16 12.14
N TYR A 83 8.24 1.89 11.04
CA TYR A 83 8.02 1.37 9.69
C TYR A 83 8.88 2.11 8.67
N GLU A 84 9.07 1.51 7.50
CA GLU A 84 9.76 2.13 6.38
C GLU A 84 8.77 2.39 5.25
N VAL A 85 8.80 3.60 4.68
CA VAL A 85 8.01 3.97 3.50
C VAL A 85 8.96 4.43 2.42
N ASP A 86 8.80 3.86 1.24
CA ASP A 86 9.40 4.35 0.00
C ASP A 86 8.31 4.63 -1.05
N ASP A 87 8.71 4.96 -2.28
CA ASP A 87 7.79 5.34 -3.35
C ASP A 87 6.85 4.19 -3.79
N GLU A 88 7.19 2.94 -3.46
CA GLU A 88 6.52 1.73 -3.95
C GLU A 88 5.97 0.83 -2.82
N SER A 89 6.30 1.12 -1.55
CA SER A 89 5.94 0.23 -0.44
C SER A 89 5.91 0.86 0.96
N LEU A 90 5.12 0.22 1.81
CA LEU A 90 5.17 0.32 3.28
C LEU A 90 5.69 -1.00 3.84
N THR A 91 6.72 -0.95 4.68
CA THR A 91 7.32 -2.13 5.32
C THR A 91 7.26 -2.01 6.85
N LEU A 92 6.60 -2.96 7.51
CA LEU A 92 6.59 -3.10 8.97
C LEU A 92 7.57 -4.22 9.37
N ARG A 93 8.51 -3.91 10.26
CA ARG A 93 9.47 -4.87 10.81
C ARG A 93 8.87 -5.53 12.06
N ASP A 94 9.19 -6.79 12.30
CA ASP A 94 8.84 -7.52 13.54
C ASP A 94 7.35 -7.48 13.91
N VAL A 95 6.47 -7.77 12.95
CA VAL A 95 5.02 -7.80 13.18
C VAL A 95 4.57 -9.05 13.95
N PRO A 96 3.49 -8.99 14.74
CA PRO A 96 2.88 -10.17 15.34
C PRO A 96 2.48 -11.21 14.27
N ALA A 97 2.45 -12.48 14.66
CA ALA A 97 2.04 -13.56 13.77
C ALA A 97 0.58 -13.46 13.30
N GLU A 98 -0.27 -12.77 14.06
CA GLU A 98 -1.65 -12.42 13.68
C GLU A 98 -1.95 -11.03 14.24
N MET A 99 -2.46 -10.13 13.40
CA MET A 99 -2.75 -8.75 13.80
C MET A 99 -3.85 -8.11 12.96
N THR A 100 -4.44 -7.04 13.50
CA THR A 100 -5.22 -6.08 12.72
C THR A 100 -4.34 -4.89 12.35
N LEU A 101 -4.14 -4.66 11.06
CA LEU A 101 -3.43 -3.49 10.53
C LEU A 101 -4.45 -2.49 9.98
N GLU A 102 -4.41 -1.25 10.45
CA GLU A 102 -5.22 -0.17 9.92
C GLU A 102 -4.32 0.91 9.31
N THR A 103 -4.63 1.34 8.09
CA THR A 103 -3.92 2.43 7.41
C THR A 103 -4.89 3.51 6.93
N GLU A 104 -4.41 4.75 6.94
CA GLU A 104 -5.08 5.86 6.28
C GLU A 104 -4.13 6.48 5.25
N VAL A 105 -4.59 6.57 4.01
CA VAL A 105 -3.85 7.20 2.91
C VAL A 105 -4.71 8.26 2.23
N GLU A 106 -4.05 9.24 1.63
CA GLU A 106 -4.66 10.21 0.71
C GLU A 106 -4.17 9.95 -0.72
N ILE A 107 -5.10 10.01 -1.67
CA ILE A 107 -4.83 9.91 -3.10
C ILE A 107 -5.54 11.05 -3.85
N ASN A 108 -5.01 11.41 -5.03
CA ASN A 108 -5.56 12.44 -5.92
C ASN A 108 -6.08 11.81 -7.23
N PRO A 109 -7.37 11.40 -7.30
CA PRO A 109 -7.96 10.81 -8.50
C PRO A 109 -7.94 11.73 -9.73
N SER A 110 -8.08 13.05 -9.55
CA SER A 110 -8.14 14.03 -10.65
C SER A 110 -6.80 14.20 -11.38
N GLU A 111 -5.68 13.96 -10.69
CA GLU A 111 -4.35 14.01 -11.28
C GLU A 111 -3.85 12.64 -11.77
N ASN A 112 -4.63 11.58 -11.57
CA ASN A 112 -4.28 10.23 -12.01
C ASN A 112 -4.48 10.02 -13.52
N ARG A 113 -3.49 10.46 -14.30
CA ARG A 113 -3.45 10.30 -15.76
C ARG A 113 -3.03 8.90 -16.23
N ALA A 114 -2.63 8.02 -15.31
CA ALA A 114 -2.27 6.65 -15.64
C ALA A 114 -3.49 5.75 -15.86
N LEU A 115 -4.68 6.17 -15.41
CA LEU A 115 -5.94 5.42 -15.50
C LEU A 115 -5.85 4.02 -14.85
N SER A 116 -5.03 3.91 -13.80
CA SER A 116 -4.81 2.71 -12.98
C SER A 116 -4.96 3.09 -11.50
N GLY A 117 -5.52 2.21 -10.68
CA GLY A 117 -6.04 2.52 -9.35
C GLY A 117 -7.35 3.33 -9.46
N LEU A 118 -7.58 4.23 -8.51
CA LEU A 118 -8.73 5.15 -8.52
C LEU A 118 -8.41 6.44 -9.30
N TYR A 119 -9.28 6.81 -10.24
CA TYR A 119 -9.14 8.00 -11.07
C TYR A 119 -10.51 8.60 -11.41
N THR A 120 -10.53 9.80 -12.01
CA THR A 120 -11.75 10.41 -12.54
C THR A 120 -11.82 10.33 -14.06
N SER A 121 -12.97 9.95 -14.61
CA SER A 121 -13.27 9.99 -16.05
C SER A 121 -14.61 10.66 -16.28
N SER A 122 -14.63 11.75 -17.07
CA SER A 122 -15.85 12.52 -17.38
C SER A 122 -16.69 12.88 -16.14
N GLY A 123 -16.03 13.27 -15.04
CA GLY A 123 -16.69 13.64 -13.78
C GLY A 123 -17.19 12.46 -12.93
N SER A 124 -16.84 11.21 -13.28
CA SER A 124 -17.16 10.02 -12.50
C SER A 124 -15.89 9.39 -11.91
N PHE A 125 -15.98 8.84 -10.70
CA PHE A 125 -14.90 8.02 -10.12
C PHE A 125 -14.90 6.62 -10.74
N CYS A 126 -13.73 6.14 -11.12
CA CYS A 126 -13.54 4.83 -11.74
C CYS A 126 -12.31 4.14 -11.15
N THR A 127 -12.32 2.81 -11.16
CA THR A 127 -11.18 1.97 -10.72
C THR A 127 -10.73 1.05 -11.84
N GLN A 128 -9.42 0.87 -11.96
CA GLN A 128 -8.81 -0.19 -12.76
C GLN A 128 -7.65 -0.79 -11.96
N CYS A 129 -7.77 -2.05 -11.55
CA CYS A 129 -6.81 -2.67 -10.62
C CYS A 129 -6.06 -3.87 -11.22
N GLU A 130 -6.44 -4.39 -12.39
CA GLU A 130 -5.59 -5.38 -13.06
C GLU A 130 -4.36 -4.66 -13.67
N ALA A 131 -3.14 -5.17 -13.54
CA ALA A 131 -2.75 -6.51 -13.06
C ALA A 131 -2.09 -6.56 -11.67
N GLU A 132 -1.89 -5.41 -11.02
CA GLU A 132 -1.05 -5.24 -9.82
C GLU A 132 -1.88 -4.97 -8.57
#